data_AF-A0A3C1ZAH5-F1
#
_entry.id   AF-A0A3C1ZAH5-F1
#
_cell.length_a   1.000
_cell.length_b   1.000
_cell.length_c   1.000
_cell.angle_alpha   90.00
_cell.angle_beta   90.00
_cell.angle_gamma   90.00
#
_symmetry.space_group_name_H-M   'P 1'
#
loop_
_entity.id
_entity.type
_entity.pdbx_description
1 polymer ?
#
loop_
_entity_poly.entity_id
_entity_poly.type
_entity_poly.pdbx_seq_one_letter_code
_entity_poly.pdbx_strand_id
1 'polypeptide(L)'
;MQQSTDINEPKKWWALRVTYNREMKVKEALDALGVTTFIPMQYKAMVRGGRMVKKLMPSIHNLIFVLWEESAMRQFKATTPLPVRYIMDPEKRRPVTVPQYQMENFIAVAGT
;
A
#
# COMPACT_ATOMS: atom_id res chain seq x y z
N MET A 1 9.85 -37.96 8.48
CA MET A 1 10.23 -36.61 8.91
C MET A 1 10.26 -35.72 7.67
N GLN A 2 9.15 -35.08 7.33
CA GLN A 2 9.09 -34.16 6.19
C GLN A 2 9.38 -32.76 6.75
N GLN A 3 10.61 -32.27 6.60
CA GLN A 3 10.89 -30.84 6.73
C GLN A 3 10.47 -30.18 5.42
N SER A 4 9.24 -29.69 5.36
CA SER A 4 8.82 -28.73 4.34
C SER A 4 9.54 -27.41 4.66
N THR A 5 10.63 -27.16 3.95
CA THR A 5 11.31 -25.87 3.97
C THR A 5 10.43 -24.87 3.22
N ASP A 6 9.45 -24.31 3.89
CA ASP A 6 8.84 -23.04 3.48
C ASP A 6 9.92 -21.97 3.64
N ILE A 7 10.80 -21.84 2.64
CA ILE A 7 11.58 -20.62 2.39
C ILE A 7 10.59 -19.51 2.03
N ASN A 8 9.86 -19.06 3.05
CA ASN A 8 8.93 -17.96 2.92
C ASN A 8 9.77 -16.71 2.66
N GLU A 9 9.66 -16.12 1.47
CA GLU A 9 10.41 -14.92 1.12
C GLU A 9 10.13 -13.84 2.19
N PRO A 10 11.15 -13.08 2.63
CA PRO A 10 10.91 -12.03 3.60
C PRO A 10 9.95 -11.00 3.01
N LYS A 11 8.81 -10.79 3.67
CA LYS A 11 7.84 -9.76 3.31
C LYS A 11 8.49 -8.39 3.47
N LYS A 12 8.32 -7.53 2.46
CA LYS A 12 8.82 -6.16 2.45
C LYS A 12 7.65 -5.21 2.25
N TRP A 13 7.75 -4.00 2.79
CA TRP A 13 6.80 -2.96 2.45
C TRP A 13 7.17 -2.33 1.12
N TRP A 14 6.30 -2.48 0.13
CA TRP A 14 6.45 -1.90 -1.19
C TRP A 14 5.67 -0.60 -1.29
N ALA A 15 6.31 0.46 -1.75
CA ALA A 15 5.63 1.71 -2.04
C ALA A 15 5.18 1.73 -3.51
N LEU A 16 3.86 1.79 -3.72
CA LEU A 16 3.25 1.85 -5.03
C LEU A 16 2.62 3.21 -5.29
N ARG A 17 2.77 3.65 -6.53
CA ARG A 17 2.04 4.77 -7.09
C ARG A 17 0.81 4.26 -7.84
N VAL A 18 -0.37 4.66 -7.39
CA VAL A 18 -1.64 4.43 -8.10
C VAL A 18 -1.89 5.61 -9.04
N THR A 19 -2.75 5.47 -10.05
CA THR A 19 -3.19 6.62 -10.84
C THR A 19 -4.71 6.78 -10.73
N TYR A 20 -5.20 7.98 -11.04
CA TYR A 20 -6.63 8.33 -11.00
C TYR A 20 -7.29 8.25 -9.62
N ASN A 21 -6.55 8.46 -8.53
CA ASN A 21 -7.07 8.40 -7.15
C ASN A 21 -7.81 7.07 -6.84
N ARG A 22 -7.36 5.96 -7.46
CA ARG A 22 -7.96 4.63 -7.32
C ARG A 22 -7.33 3.80 -6.20
N GLU A 23 -6.60 4.42 -5.27
CA GLU A 23 -5.94 3.76 -4.15
C GLU A 23 -6.91 2.90 -3.33
N MET A 24 -8.15 3.36 -3.10
CA MET A 24 -9.17 2.57 -2.39
C MET A 24 -9.54 1.29 -3.12
N LYS A 25 -9.67 1.31 -4.45
CA LYS A 25 -9.98 0.10 -5.24
C LYS A 25 -8.82 -0.89 -5.24
N VAL A 26 -7.59 -0.38 -5.28
CA VAL A 26 -6.38 -1.20 -5.17
C VAL A 26 -6.33 -1.85 -3.79
N LYS A 27 -6.63 -1.08 -2.73
CA LYS A 27 -6.75 -1.60 -1.37
C LYS A 27 -7.80 -2.71 -1.29
N GLU A 28 -9.01 -2.51 -1.80
CA GLU A 28 -10.07 -3.54 -1.80
C GLU A 28 -9.62 -4.83 -2.51
N ALA A 29 -8.94 -4.72 -3.64
CA ALA A 29 -8.40 -5.87 -4.36
C ALA A 29 -7.31 -6.61 -3.56
N LEU A 30 -6.46 -5.89 -2.84
CA LEU A 30 -5.41 -6.46 -2.00
C LEU A 30 -5.95 -7.04 -0.68
N ASP A 31 -6.95 -6.39 -0.08
CA ASP A 31 -7.66 -6.88 1.10
C ASP A 31 -8.38 -8.20 0.78
N ALA A 32 -8.97 -8.33 -0.41
CA ALA A 32 -9.58 -9.57 -0.89
C ALA A 32 -8.56 -10.72 -1.05
N LEU A 33 -7.28 -10.40 -1.26
CA LEU A 33 -6.17 -11.35 -1.30
C LEU A 33 -5.56 -11.61 0.09
N GLY A 34 -6.07 -10.97 1.15
CA GLY A 34 -5.53 -11.09 2.51
C GLY A 34 -4.18 -10.39 2.71
N VAL A 35 -3.84 -9.44 1.83
CA VAL A 35 -2.55 -8.74 1.88
C VAL A 35 -2.66 -7.50 2.76
N THR A 36 -1.71 -7.32 3.66
CA THR A 36 -1.66 -6.13 4.52
C THR A 36 -1.31 -4.89 3.69
N THR A 37 -2.19 -3.90 3.73
CA THR A 37 -2.03 -2.63 3.00
C THR A 37 -2.15 -1.43 3.93
N PHE A 38 -1.47 -0.35 3.59
CA PHE A 38 -1.58 0.94 4.26
C PHE A 38 -1.70 2.07 3.26
N ILE A 39 -2.72 2.91 3.43
CA ILE A 39 -2.88 4.17 2.71
C ILE A 39 -2.85 5.26 3.78
N PRO A 40 -2.01 6.30 3.66
CA PRO A 40 -2.04 7.44 4.56
C PRO A 40 -3.37 8.18 4.36
N MET A 41 -4.29 8.00 5.28
CA MET A 41 -5.63 8.59 5.26
C MET A 41 -5.80 9.55 6.42
N GLN A 42 -6.30 10.75 6.15
CA GLN A 42 -6.68 11.75 7.14
C GLN A 42 -8.20 11.95 7.15
N TYR A 43 -8.74 12.12 8.35
CA TYR A 43 -10.12 12.58 8.52
C TYR A 43 -10.20 14.07 8.18
N LYS A 44 -10.86 14.42 7.07
CA LYS A 44 -11.24 15.82 6.80
C LYS A 44 -12.70 16.03 7.17
N ALA A 45 -12.97 17.09 7.92
CA ALA A 45 -14.33 17.56 8.14
C ALA A 45 -14.83 18.23 6.84
N MET A 46 -15.88 17.69 6.24
CA MET A 46 -16.58 18.31 5.12
C MET A 46 -18.01 18.66 5.54
N VAL A 47 -18.47 19.85 5.15
CA VAL A 47 -19.88 20.24 5.33
C VAL A 47 -20.67 19.70 4.15
N ARG A 48 -21.56 18.73 4.39
CA ARG A 48 -22.49 18.22 3.38
C ARG A 48 -23.92 18.50 3.87
N GLY A 49 -24.63 19.38 3.18
CA GLY A 49 -26.02 19.72 3.50
C GLY A 49 -26.22 20.32 4.90
N GLY A 50 -25.27 21.13 5.38
CA GLY A 50 -25.35 21.78 6.70
C GLY A 50 -24.90 20.94 7.89
N ARG A 51 -24.52 19.66 7.69
CA ARG A 51 -23.92 18.81 8.74
C ARG A 51 -22.44 18.57 8.46
N MET A 52 -21.63 18.61 9.52
CA MET A 52 -20.22 18.23 9.46
C MET A 52 -20.11 16.70 9.39
N VAL A 53 -19.54 16.19 8.30
CA VAL A 53 -19.26 14.76 8.11
C VAL A 53 -17.75 14.57 8.09
N LYS A 54 -17.24 13.66 8.94
CA LYS A 54 -15.84 13.22 8.89
C LYS A 54 -15.68 12.27 7.71
N LYS A 55 -14.92 12.67 6.69
CA LYS A 55 -14.62 11.84 5.53
C LYS A 55 -13.16 11.40 5.59
N LEU A 56 -12.95 10.09 5.49
CA LEU A 56 -11.63 9.48 5.37
C LEU A 56 -11.12 9.80 3.96
N MET A 57 -10.10 10.67 3.86
CA MET A 57 -9.51 11.07 2.59
C MET A 57 -8.02 10.73 2.57
N PRO A 58 -7.48 10.25 1.44
CA PRO A 58 -6.05 10.03 1.31
C PRO A 58 -5.31 11.36 1.49
N SER A 59 -4.41 11.43 2.46
CA SER A 59 -3.54 12.59 2.73
C SER A 59 -2.54 12.79 1.61
N ILE A 60 -2.09 11.68 1.04
CA ILE A 60 -1.21 11.64 -0.12
C ILE A 60 -1.96 10.85 -1.19
N HIS A 61 -2.49 11.58 -2.16
CA HIS A 61 -3.15 10.97 -3.32
C HIS A 61 -2.19 10.04 -4.04
N ASN A 62 -2.72 8.95 -4.60
CA ASN A 62 -1.98 8.05 -5.48
C ASN A 62 -0.81 7.30 -4.80
N LEU A 63 -0.78 7.19 -3.47
CA LEU A 63 0.23 6.42 -2.74
C LEU A 63 -0.41 5.29 -1.93
N ILE A 64 0.10 4.07 -2.09
CA ILE A 64 -0.29 2.90 -1.29
C ILE A 64 0.95 2.11 -0.92
N PHE A 65 0.98 1.62 0.31
CA PHE A 65 2.02 0.71 0.80
C PHE A 65 1.43 -0.68 0.96
N VAL A 66 2.22 -1.69 0.58
CA VAL A 66 1.78 -3.09 0.56
C VAL A 66 2.85 -3.96 1.18
N LEU A 67 2.51 -4.74 2.21
CA LEU A 67 3.43 -5.69 2.83
C LEU A 67 3.28 -7.05 2.15
N TRP A 68 4.25 -7.40 1.30
CA TRP A 68 4.18 -8.64 0.54
C TRP A 68 5.55 -9.16 0.12
N GLU A 69 5.56 -10.40 -0.36
CA GLU A 69 6.72 -11.08 -0.93
C GLU A 69 7.04 -10.54 -2.32
N GLU A 70 8.30 -10.63 -2.72
CA GLU A 70 8.78 -10.04 -3.97
C GLU A 70 8.21 -10.76 -5.19
N SER A 71 8.22 -12.10 -5.14
CA SER A 71 7.62 -12.98 -6.14
C SER A 71 6.12 -12.71 -6.34
N ALA A 72 5.36 -12.66 -5.24
CA ALA A 72 3.92 -12.41 -5.27
C ALA A 72 3.59 -11.00 -5.76
N MET A 73 4.37 -9.99 -5.36
CA MET A 73 4.22 -8.62 -5.85
C MET A 73 4.45 -8.51 -7.36
N ARG A 74 5.46 -9.23 -7.87
CA ARG A 74 5.76 -9.30 -9.31
C ARG A 74 4.62 -9.97 -10.09
N GLN A 75 4.05 -11.05 -9.56
CA GLN A 75 2.92 -11.75 -10.15
C GLN A 75 1.66 -10.88 -10.15
N PHE A 76 1.34 -10.23 -9.02
CA PHE A 76 0.22 -9.30 -8.91
C PHE A 76 0.33 -8.22 -9.98
N LYS A 77 1.48 -7.57 -10.13
CA LYS A 77 1.67 -6.54 -11.14
C LYS A 77 1.52 -7.06 -12.59
N ALA A 78 1.93 -8.30 -12.87
CA ALA A 78 1.78 -8.90 -14.19
C ALA A 78 0.31 -9.22 -14.53
N THR A 79 -0.49 -9.58 -13.54
CA THR A 79 -1.88 -10.03 -13.71
C THR A 79 -2.90 -8.90 -13.51
N THR A 80 -2.56 -7.89 -12.71
CA THR A 80 -3.50 -6.85 -12.29
C THR A 80 -3.76 -5.83 -13.39
N PRO A 81 -5.04 -5.58 -13.76
CA PRO A 81 -5.41 -4.53 -14.72
C PRO A 81 -5.47 -3.12 -14.07
N LEU A 82 -5.27 -3.04 -12.75
CA LEU A 82 -5.29 -1.76 -12.03
C LEU A 82 -4.05 -0.94 -12.37
N PRO A 83 -4.17 0.40 -12.45
CA PRO A 83 -3.08 1.22 -12.94
C PRO A 83 -2.12 1.58 -11.79
N VAL A 84 -1.39 0.55 -11.33
CA VAL A 84 -0.38 0.60 -10.27
C VAL A 84 1.04 0.56 -10.86
N ARG A 85 1.93 1.40 -10.34
CA ARG A 85 3.33 1.50 -10.73
C ARG A 85 4.22 1.43 -9.49
N TYR A 86 5.39 0.83 -9.62
CA TYR A 86 6.41 0.94 -8.57
C TYR A 86 6.90 2.38 -8.49
N ILE A 87 7.07 2.89 -7.28
CA ILE A 87 7.92 4.05 -7.06
C ILE A 87 9.35 3.53 -7.23
N MET A 88 10.07 4.02 -8.22
CA MET A 88 11.44 3.60 -8.48
C MET A 88 12.39 4.54 -7.74
N ASP A 89 13.36 3.96 -7.04
CA ASP A 89 14.51 4.68 -6.52
C ASP A 89 15.40 5.08 -7.73
N PRO A 90 15.62 6.39 -7.98
CA PRO A 90 16.40 6.85 -9.12
C PRO A 90 17.88 6.47 -9.02
N GLU A 91 18.43 6.31 -7.81
CA GLU A 91 19.83 5.95 -7.60
C GLU A 91 20.04 4.44 -7.81
N LYS A 92 19.18 3.63 -7.20
CA LYS A 92 19.33 2.15 -7.22
C LYS A 92 18.62 1.47 -8.39
N ARG A 93 17.78 2.21 -9.13
CA ARG A 93 16.91 1.70 -10.21
C ARG A 93 16.08 0.49 -9.78
N ARG A 94 15.68 0.45 -8.50
CA ARG A 94 14.87 -0.63 -7.90
C ARG A 94 13.59 -0.04 -7.32
N PRO A 95 12.51 -0.82 -7.19
CA PRO A 95 11.33 -0.36 -6.48
C PRO A 95 11.69 0.05 -5.05
N VAL A 96 11.10 1.15 -4.58
CA VAL A 96 11.27 1.63 -3.21
C VAL A 96 10.62 0.65 -2.26
N THR A 97 11.44 0.08 -1.38
CA THR A 97 11.00 -0.75 -0.26
C THR A 97 11.23 -0.01 1.05
N VAL A 98 10.25 -0.03 1.94
CA VAL A 98 10.33 0.60 3.25
C VAL A 98 10.66 -0.48 4.30
N PRO A 99 11.70 -0.29 5.13
CA PRO A 99 11.95 -1.15 6.28
C PRO A 99 10.77 -1.10 7.27
N GLN A 100 10.48 -2.23 7.93
CA GLN A 100 9.33 -2.33 8.82
C GLN A 100 9.31 -1.26 9.92
N TYR A 101 10.43 -1.01 10.59
CA TYR A 101 10.53 0.05 11.62
C TYR A 101 10.17 1.45 11.10
N GLN A 102 10.63 1.79 9.89
CA GLN A 102 10.30 3.08 9.28
C GLN A 102 8.81 3.17 8.94
N MET A 103 8.24 2.05 8.51
CA MET A 103 6.81 1.97 8.21
C MET A 103 5.95 2.10 9.47
N GLU A 104 6.33 1.46 10.57
CA GLU A 104 5.65 1.59 11.87
C GLU A 104 5.65 3.04 12.36
N ASN A 105 6.81 3.71 12.30
CA ASN A 105 6.91 5.13 12.61
C ASN A 105 6.03 5.99 11.68
N PHE A 106 6.01 5.68 10.39
CA PHE A 106 5.19 6.41 9.42
C PHE A 106 3.70 6.24 9.71
N ILE A 107 3.25 5.02 10.02
CA ILE A 107 1.86 4.74 10.40
C ILE A 107 1.49 5.49 11.68
N ALA A 108 2.37 5.50 12.68
CA ALA A 108 2.15 6.19 13.95
C ALA A 108 1.92 7.71 13.77
N VAL A 109 2.63 8.33 12.82
CA VAL A 109 2.51 9.77 12.54
C VAL A 109 1.41 10.10 11.52
N ALA A 110 1.18 9.23 10.53
CA ALA A 110 0.20 9.46 9.46
C ALA A 110 -1.22 9.02 9.83
N GLY A 111 -1.39 8.21 10.89
CA GLY A 111 -2.67 7.72 11.37
C GLY A 111 -3.37 8.59 12.42
N THR A 112 -2.74 9.70 12.85
CA THR A 112 -3.32 10.74 13.73
C THR A 112 -4.07 11.80 12.94
#